data_AF-A0A7S3FHE0-F1
#
_entry.id   AF-A0A7S3FHE0-F1
#
_cell.length_a   1.000
_cell.length_b   1.000
_cell.length_c   1.000
_cell.angle_alpha   90.00
_cell.angle_beta   90.00
_cell.angle_gamma   90.00
#
_symmetry.space_group_name_H-M   'P 1'
#
loop_
_entity.id
_entity.type
_entity.pdbx_description
1 polymer ?
#
loop_
_entity_poly.entity_id
_entity_poly.type
_entity_poly.pdbx_seq_one_letter_code
_entity_poly.pdbx_strand_id
1 'polypeptide(L)'
;ARVYDTDAFADEMKRMQRVLRRLGHIDPENVVQMKGRAAAEVDAAEELLVAELMLGGGFNDLTPALAVALCSCFIAGQSDKVRRAPPPHPDLEKPYEDLRERAKYLASVYNDARIETDEAAFVAQFDG
;
A
#
# COMPACT_ATOMS: atom_id res chain seq x y z
N ALA A 1 -8.87 -27.76 -22.13
CA ALA A 1 -9.39 -26.65 -21.32
C ALA A 1 -8.75 -26.75 -19.95
N ARG A 2 -8.00 -25.74 -19.49
CA ARG A 2 -7.57 -25.69 -18.08
C ARG A 2 -8.85 -25.48 -17.26
N VAL A 3 -9.22 -26.49 -16.48
CA VAL A 3 -10.24 -26.32 -15.44
C VAL A 3 -9.64 -25.32 -14.45
N TYR A 4 -10.20 -24.13 -14.37
CA TYR A 4 -9.85 -23.20 -13.30
C TYR A 4 -10.37 -23.82 -12.01
N ASP A 5 -9.48 -24.00 -11.04
CA ASP A 5 -9.83 -24.45 -9.70
C ASP A 5 -10.62 -23.32 -9.02
N THR A 6 -11.94 -23.41 -9.08
CA THR A 6 -12.86 -22.44 -8.47
C THR A 6 -12.71 -22.37 -6.96
N ASP A 7 -12.22 -23.45 -6.33
CA ASP A 7 -12.05 -23.50 -4.88
C ASP A 7 -10.82 -22.71 -4.45
N ALA A 8 -9.72 -22.82 -5.20
CA ALA A 8 -8.53 -21.99 -5.00
C ALA A 8 -8.84 -20.48 -5.13
N PHE A 9 -9.60 -20.09 -6.16
CA PHE A 9 -10.02 -18.70 -6.35
C PHE A 9 -10.93 -18.20 -5.22
N ALA A 10 -11.90 -19.01 -4.79
CA ALA A 10 -12.79 -18.67 -3.70
C ALA A 10 -12.02 -18.49 -2.37
N ASP A 11 -11.00 -19.31 -2.14
CA ASP A 11 -10.18 -19.21 -0.94
C ASP A 11 -9.27 -17.99 -0.94
N GLU A 12 -8.67 -17.64 -2.08
CA GLU A 12 -7.91 -16.40 -2.28
C GLU A 12 -8.78 -15.17 -2.00
N MET A 13 -9.97 -15.10 -2.60
CA MET A 13 -10.93 -14.02 -2.39
C MET A 13 -11.27 -13.84 -0.89
N LYS A 14 -11.51 -14.94 -0.16
CA LYS A 14 -11.76 -14.87 1.29
C LYS A 14 -10.56 -14.29 2.05
N ARG A 15 -9.32 -14.54 1.61
CA ARG A 15 -8.11 -13.95 2.22
C ARG A 15 -8.07 -12.46 1.98
N MET A 16 -8.28 -12.03 0.74
CA MET A 16 -8.31 -10.60 0.38
C MET A 16 -9.41 -9.84 1.13
N GLN A 17 -10.61 -10.42 1.26
CA GLN A 17 -11.67 -9.77 2.04
C GLN A 17 -11.32 -9.63 3.53
N ARG A 18 -10.53 -10.54 4.12
CA ARG A 18 -10.04 -10.37 5.50
C ARG A 18 -9.13 -9.14 5.62
N VAL A 19 -8.25 -8.93 4.64
CA VAL A 19 -7.40 -7.73 4.57
C VAL A 19 -8.26 -6.47 4.47
N LEU A 20 -9.17 -6.43 3.49
CA LEU A 20 -10.01 -5.24 3.26
C LEU A 20 -10.88 -4.91 4.47
N ARG A 21 -11.42 -5.91 5.18
CA ARG A 21 -12.13 -5.71 6.46
C ARG A 21 -11.20 -5.20 7.56
N ARG A 22 -9.99 -5.76 7.68
CA ARG A 22 -9.02 -5.38 8.71
C ARG A 22 -8.57 -3.93 8.58
N LEU A 23 -8.37 -3.46 7.35
CA LEU A 23 -7.95 -2.09 7.05
C LEU A 23 -9.13 -1.10 7.01
N GLY A 24 -10.38 -1.59 6.99
CA GLY A 24 -11.59 -0.77 6.98
C GLY A 24 -11.97 -0.26 5.58
N HIS A 25 -11.56 -0.95 4.52
CA HIS A 25 -11.99 -0.67 3.14
C HIS A 25 -13.40 -1.20 2.87
N ILE A 26 -13.77 -2.30 3.54
CA ILE A 26 -15.12 -2.85 3.57
C ILE A 26 -15.52 -3.14 5.03
N ASP A 27 -16.82 -3.15 5.33
CA ASP A 27 -17.34 -3.54 6.64
C ASP A 27 -17.60 -5.08 6.73
N PRO A 28 -18.04 -5.61 7.89
CA PRO A 28 -18.36 -7.03 8.04
C PRO A 28 -19.38 -7.55 7.02
N GLU A 29 -20.32 -6.71 6.60
CA GLU A 29 -21.36 -6.98 5.61
C GLU A 29 -20.86 -6.89 4.15
N ASN A 30 -19.58 -6.57 3.94
CA ASN A 30 -18.92 -6.36 2.65
C ASN A 30 -19.36 -5.07 1.91
N VAL A 31 -19.87 -4.08 2.63
CA VAL A 31 -20.17 -2.76 2.06
C VAL A 31 -18.90 -1.94 2.00
N VAL A 32 -18.65 -1.32 0.84
CA VAL A 32 -17.47 -0.48 0.59
C VAL A 32 -17.54 0.81 1.41
N GLN A 33 -16.47 1.07 2.15
CA GLN A 33 -16.31 2.25 3.00
C GLN A 33 -15.53 3.36 2.28
N MET A 34 -15.33 4.51 2.94
CA MET A 34 -14.60 5.64 2.36
C MET A 34 -13.16 5.29 1.93
N LYS A 35 -12.43 4.49 2.74
CA LYS A 35 -11.11 3.96 2.36
C LYS A 35 -11.16 3.11 1.09
N GLY A 36 -12.16 2.24 0.97
CA GLY A 36 -12.36 1.40 -0.21
C GLY A 36 -12.65 2.21 -1.47
N ARG A 37 -13.46 3.27 -1.35
CA ARG A 37 -13.71 4.21 -2.46
C ARG A 37 -12.46 4.97 -2.87
N ALA A 38 -11.67 5.45 -1.91
CA ALA A 38 -10.42 6.15 -2.21
C ALA A 38 -9.41 5.24 -2.91
N ALA A 39 -9.26 4.00 -2.44
CA ALA A 39 -8.38 3.02 -3.06
C ALA A 39 -8.81 2.65 -4.49
N ALA A 40 -10.12 2.58 -4.77
CA ALA A 40 -10.64 2.23 -6.09
C ALA A 40 -10.31 3.26 -7.20
N GLU A 41 -9.84 4.45 -6.83
CA GLU A 41 -9.41 5.50 -7.77
C GLU A 41 -7.89 5.49 -8.02
N VAL A 42 -7.15 4.56 -7.41
CA VAL A 42 -5.70 4.39 -7.55
C VAL A 42 -5.42 3.16 -8.42
N ASP A 43 -4.69 3.35 -9.52
CA ASP A 43 -4.37 2.28 -10.50
C ASP A 43 -2.84 2.10 -10.71
N ALA A 44 -2.06 3.16 -10.52
CA ALA A 44 -0.63 3.18 -10.83
C ALA A 44 0.29 2.95 -9.61
N ALA A 45 -0.26 2.52 -8.48
CA ALA A 45 0.43 2.43 -7.19
C ALA A 45 -0.25 1.37 -6.31
N GLU A 46 0.38 1.04 -5.18
CA GLU A 46 -0.23 0.16 -4.17
C GLU A 46 -1.43 0.87 -3.50
N GLU A 47 -2.65 0.56 -3.97
CA GLU A 47 -3.84 1.36 -3.66
C GLU A 47 -4.20 1.39 -2.17
N LEU A 48 -3.98 0.29 -1.45
CA LEU A 48 -4.26 0.22 -0.01
C LEU A 48 -3.29 1.11 0.77
N LEU A 49 -2.01 1.14 0.41
CA LEU A 49 -1.01 1.98 1.07
C LEU A 49 -1.30 3.47 0.85
N VAL A 50 -1.61 3.84 -0.40
CA VAL A 50 -1.96 5.22 -0.76
C VAL A 50 -3.20 5.67 0.01
N ALA A 51 -4.25 4.86 0.05
CA ALA A 51 -5.47 5.16 0.80
C ALA A 51 -5.21 5.31 2.31
N GLU A 52 -4.38 4.45 2.91
CA GLU A 52 -3.97 4.59 4.31
C GLU A 52 -3.26 5.90 4.56
N LEU A 53 -2.26 6.26 3.75
CA LEU A 53 -1.51 7.52 3.89
C LEU A 53 -2.41 8.74 3.73
N MET A 54 -3.27 8.76 2.71
CA MET A 54 -4.21 9.86 2.47
C MET A 54 -5.17 10.07 3.64
N LEU A 55 -5.81 8.99 4.12
CA LEU A 55 -6.85 9.09 5.14
C LEU A 55 -6.29 9.09 6.57
N GLY A 56 -5.03 8.71 6.75
CA GLY A 56 -4.28 8.86 7.99
C GLY A 56 -3.49 10.16 8.09
N GLY A 57 -3.68 11.11 7.18
CA GLY A 57 -3.11 12.45 7.25
C GLY A 57 -1.65 12.59 6.85
N GLY A 58 -1.06 11.58 6.18
CA GLY A 58 0.35 11.58 5.78
C GLY A 58 0.74 12.71 4.80
N PHE A 59 -0.24 13.36 4.17
CA PHE A 59 -0.04 14.49 3.24
C PHE A 59 -0.46 15.84 3.81
N ASN A 60 -1.06 15.91 4.99
CA ASN A 60 -1.75 17.13 5.47
C ASN A 60 -0.81 18.33 5.65
N ASP A 61 0.42 18.08 6.12
CA ASP A 61 1.41 19.12 6.41
C ASP A 61 2.44 19.29 5.29
N LEU A 62 2.26 18.62 4.15
CA LEU A 62 3.19 18.67 3.02
C LEU A 62 2.86 19.82 2.09
N THR A 63 3.90 20.51 1.63
CA THR A 63 3.75 21.39 0.46
C THR A 63 3.48 20.53 -0.79
N PRO A 64 2.90 21.09 -1.86
CA PRO A 64 2.68 20.35 -3.11
C PRO A 64 3.97 19.71 -3.66
N ALA A 65 5.12 20.38 -3.52
CA ALA A 65 6.40 19.85 -3.97
C ALA A 65 6.85 18.62 -3.15
N LEU A 66 6.67 18.67 -1.82
CA LEU A 66 7.00 17.54 -0.93
C LEU A 66 6.03 16.38 -1.14
N ALA A 67 4.73 16.66 -1.32
CA ALA A 67 3.74 15.63 -1.61
C ALA A 67 4.05 14.88 -2.92
N VAL A 68 4.42 15.61 -3.98
CA VAL A 68 4.84 15.00 -5.26
C VAL A 68 6.12 14.17 -5.10
N ALA A 69 7.09 14.67 -4.33
CA ALA A 69 8.31 13.91 -4.04
C ALA A 69 8.00 12.60 -3.32
N LEU A 70 7.14 12.61 -2.28
CA LEU A 70 6.69 11.39 -1.60
C LEU A 70 5.95 10.44 -2.56
N CYS A 71 5.10 10.99 -3.44
CA CYS A 71 4.37 10.18 -4.42
C CYS A 71 5.29 9.43 -5.41
N SER A 72 6.49 9.94 -5.68
CA SER A 72 7.45 9.22 -6.55
C SER A 72 7.88 7.87 -5.99
N CYS A 73 7.81 7.67 -4.68
CA CYS A 73 8.09 6.40 -4.03
C CYS A 73 7.08 5.30 -4.45
N PHE A 74 5.85 5.65 -4.85
CA PHE A 74 4.83 4.66 -5.22
C PHE A 74 5.05 4.02 -6.60
N ILE A 75 5.86 4.66 -7.45
CA ILE A 75 6.17 4.19 -8.81
C ILE A 75 7.62 3.68 -8.92
N ALA A 76 8.40 3.75 -7.84
CA ALA A 76 9.83 3.45 -7.83
C ALA A 76 10.14 2.00 -8.23
N GLY A 77 9.28 1.03 -7.89
CA GLY A 77 9.40 -0.36 -8.30
C GLY A 77 9.38 -0.60 -9.81
N GLN A 78 8.94 0.39 -10.61
CA GLN A 78 8.95 0.35 -12.08
C GLN A 78 10.12 1.11 -12.70
N SER A 79 11.06 1.62 -11.88
CA SER A 79 12.21 2.40 -12.30
C SER A 79 13.52 1.72 -11.92
N ASP A 80 14.59 2.02 -12.66
CA ASP A 80 15.93 1.56 -12.31
C ASP A 80 16.32 2.11 -10.93
N LYS A 81 16.67 1.21 -10.00
CA LYS A 81 17.12 1.62 -8.67
C LYS A 81 18.33 2.55 -8.79
N VAL A 82 18.22 3.75 -8.23
CA VAL A 82 19.33 4.70 -8.19
C VAL A 82 20.44 4.09 -7.34
N ARG A 83 21.56 3.76 -7.98
CA ARG A 83 22.73 3.09 -7.34
C ARG A 83 23.28 3.83 -6.11
N ARG A 84 23.01 5.15 -6.00
CA ARG A 84 23.39 6.06 -4.91
C ARG A 84 22.34 7.15 -4.74
N ALA A 85 21.18 6.80 -4.20
CA ALA A 85 20.19 7.81 -3.85
C ALA A 85 20.77 8.77 -2.79
N PRO A 86 20.66 10.10 -2.97
CA PRO A 86 20.98 11.03 -1.90
C PRO A 86 20.02 10.82 -0.73
N PRO A 87 20.41 11.19 0.51
CA PRO A 87 19.47 11.18 1.63
C PRO A 87 18.26 12.07 1.32
N PRO A 88 17.07 11.73 1.84
CA PRO A 88 15.88 12.54 1.62
C PRO A 88 16.09 13.96 2.14
N HIS A 89 15.36 14.91 1.56
CA HIS A 89 15.27 16.26 2.11
C HIS A 89 14.80 16.18 3.57
N PRO A 90 15.30 17.02 4.51
CA PRO A 90 14.91 16.94 5.93
C PRO A 90 13.39 16.95 6.14
N ASP A 91 12.66 17.74 5.37
CA ASP A 91 11.19 17.82 5.44
C ASP A 91 10.46 16.56 4.91
N LEU A 92 11.17 15.64 4.27
CA LEU A 92 10.65 14.34 3.80
C LEU A 92 11.02 13.17 4.69
N GLU A 93 11.95 13.32 5.63
CA GLU A 93 12.41 12.22 6.48
C GLU A 93 11.25 11.56 7.24
N LYS A 94 10.47 12.36 7.97
CA LYS A 94 9.32 11.86 8.73
C LYS A 94 8.17 11.32 7.85
N PRO A 95 7.74 12.01 6.77
CA PRO A 95 6.75 11.45 5.84
C PRO A 95 7.18 10.13 5.19
N TYR A 96 8.47 10.01 4.87
CA TYR A 96 9.04 8.79 4.30
C TYR A 96 9.08 7.65 5.33
N GLU A 97 9.40 7.94 6.59
CA GLU A 97 9.29 6.98 7.69
C GLU A 97 7.84 6.49 7.88
N ASP A 98 6.85 7.38 7.89
CA ASP A 98 5.42 7.02 8.01
C ASP A 98 4.98 6.11 6.86
N LEU A 99 5.42 6.40 5.63
CA LEU A 99 5.18 5.52 4.47
C LEU A 99 5.73 4.11 4.73
N ARG A 100 6.97 3.98 5.21
CA ARG A 100 7.60 2.68 5.45
C ARG A 100 6.93 1.93 6.61
N GLU A 101 6.54 2.63 7.67
CA GLU A 101 5.81 2.04 8.78
C GLU A 101 4.45 1.48 8.36
N ARG A 102 3.72 2.22 7.53
CA ARG A 102 2.45 1.74 6.96
C ARG A 102 2.64 0.58 5.99
N ALA A 103 3.69 0.60 5.17
CA ALA A 103 4.01 -0.51 4.29
C ALA A 103 4.32 -1.79 5.09
N LYS A 104 5.09 -1.69 6.19
CA LYS A 104 5.34 -2.82 7.12
C LYS A 104 4.03 -3.33 7.73
N TYR A 105 3.18 -2.41 8.18
CA TYR A 105 1.88 -2.79 8.73
C TYR A 105 1.03 -3.55 7.70
N LEU A 106 0.95 -3.07 6.46
CA LEU A 106 0.23 -3.76 5.38
C LEU A 106 0.77 -5.16 5.12
N ALA A 107 2.10 -5.32 5.02
CA ALA A 107 2.72 -6.63 4.87
C ALA A 107 2.36 -7.58 6.02
N SER A 108 2.30 -7.09 7.26
CA SER A 108 1.83 -7.90 8.39
C SER A 108 0.36 -8.31 8.26
N VAL A 109 -0.51 -7.41 7.78
CA VAL A 109 -1.94 -7.69 7.56
C VAL A 109 -2.14 -8.72 6.43
N TYR A 110 -1.34 -8.65 5.36
CA TYR A 110 -1.33 -9.66 4.30
C TYR A 110 -0.94 -11.04 4.87
N ASN A 111 0.14 -11.11 5.64
CA ASN A 111 0.60 -12.36 6.25
C ASN A 111 -0.42 -12.93 7.25
N ASP A 112 -1.05 -12.10 8.09
CA ASP A 112 -2.13 -12.49 9.00
C ASP A 112 -3.33 -13.08 8.24
N ALA A 113 -3.60 -12.57 7.03
CA ALA A 113 -4.65 -13.09 6.15
C ALA A 113 -4.23 -14.37 5.38
N ARG A 114 -2.99 -14.84 5.55
CA ARG A 114 -2.35 -15.94 4.81
C ARG A 114 -2.11 -15.61 3.33
N ILE A 115 -1.70 -14.37 3.05
CA ILE A 115 -1.17 -13.92 1.77
C ILE A 115 0.34 -13.73 1.98
N GLU A 116 1.13 -14.67 1.46
CA GLU A 116 2.58 -14.72 1.69
C GLU A 116 3.25 -13.46 1.14
N THR A 117 3.79 -12.64 2.03
CA THR A 117 4.43 -11.36 1.71
C THR A 117 5.75 -11.25 2.45
N ASP A 118 6.85 -11.10 1.72
CA ASP A 118 8.13 -10.72 2.31
C ASP A 118 8.09 -9.23 2.67
N GLU A 119 8.04 -8.92 3.97
CA GLU A 119 7.93 -7.55 4.47
C GLU A 119 9.09 -6.66 4.00
N ALA A 120 10.32 -7.17 4.03
CA ALA A 120 11.48 -6.38 3.64
C ALA A 120 11.45 -6.06 2.15
N ALA A 121 11.11 -7.04 1.32
CA ALA A 121 10.95 -6.86 -0.12
C ALA A 121 9.77 -5.92 -0.44
N PHE A 122 8.65 -6.04 0.27
CA PHE A 122 7.47 -5.18 0.08
C PHE A 122 7.79 -3.72 0.40
N VAL A 123 8.41 -3.45 1.55
CA VAL A 123 8.82 -2.08 1.92
C VAL A 123 9.85 -1.51 0.94
N ALA A 124 10.78 -2.35 0.46
CA ALA A 124 11.83 -1.93 -0.46
C ALA A 124 11.31 -1.60 -1.89
N GLN A 125 10.03 -1.82 -2.18
CA GLN A 125 9.39 -1.34 -3.42
C GLN A 125 9.23 0.18 -3.43
N PHE A 126 9.20 0.79 -2.25
CA PHE A 126 8.99 2.22 -2.05
C PHE A 126 10.28 2.97 -1.75
N ASP A 127 11.43 2.32 -1.86
CA ASP A 127 12.74 2.96 -1.75
C ASP A 127 13.03 3.77 -3.04
N GLY A 128 12.68 5.06 -3.03
CA GLY A 128 12.84 6.01 -4.14
C GLY A 128 13.64 7.24 -3.74
#